data_AF-A0A0K1E7E1-F1
#
_entry.id   AF-A0A0K1E7E1-F1
#
_cell.length_a   1.000
_cell.length_b   1.000
_cell.length_c   1.000
_cell.angle_alpha   90.00
_cell.angle_beta   90.00
_cell.angle_gamma   90.00
#
_symmetry.space_group_name_H-M   'P 1'
#
loop_
_entity.id
_entity.type
_entity.pdbx_description
1 polymer ?
#
loop_
_entity_poly.entity_id
_entity_poly.type
_entity_poly.pdbx_seq_one_letter_code
_entity_poly.pdbx_strand_id
1 'polypeptide(L)'
;MPGEVDMASPGSCGPHSEVLSNETVRVTRCPCGTMHVTLLRPGVTVRLSSEAFRAVASGLKSAADRLEDADQARLGLTSIN
;
A
#
# COMPACT_ATOMS: atom_id res chain seq x y z
N MET A 1 -29.72 2.68 10.92
CA MET A 1 -29.15 2.82 9.57
C MET A 1 -27.65 3.07 9.74
N PRO A 2 -26.77 2.20 9.24
CA PRO A 2 -25.33 2.42 9.36
C PRO A 2 -24.96 3.62 8.49
N GLY A 3 -24.34 4.61 9.12
CA GLY A 3 -23.95 5.87 8.48
C GLY A 3 -22.95 5.64 7.36
N GLU A 4 -23.27 6.21 6.21
CA GLU A 4 -22.40 6.34 5.05
C GLU A 4 -21.13 7.10 5.49
N VAL A 5 -19.99 6.40 5.50
CA VAL A 5 -18.70 7.05 5.77
C VAL A 5 -18.31 7.84 4.54
N ASP A 6 -18.54 9.15 4.59
CA ASP A 6 -18.15 10.09 3.56
C ASP A 6 -16.64 10.00 3.29
N MET A 7 -16.28 9.26 2.25
CA MET A 7 -14.91 8.99 1.79
C MET A 7 -14.29 10.17 1.05
N ALA A 8 -14.95 11.33 0.99
CA ALA A 8 -14.59 12.43 0.10
C ALA A 8 -14.29 13.77 0.80
N SER A 9 -14.67 13.99 2.05
CA SER A 9 -14.33 15.24 2.71
C SER A 9 -12.83 15.31 3.07
N PRO A 10 -12.11 16.40 2.73
CA PRO A 10 -10.79 16.72 3.24
C PRO A 10 -10.88 17.21 4.69
N GLY A 11 -11.54 16.44 5.55
CA GLY A 11 -11.51 16.67 6.99
C GLY A 11 -10.15 16.23 7.53
N SER A 12 -9.49 17.07 8.31
CA SER A 12 -8.27 16.71 9.03
C SER A 12 -8.57 15.50 9.92
N CYS A 13 -8.03 14.35 9.52
CA CYS A 13 -8.09 13.16 10.35
C CYS A 13 -7.21 13.38 11.59
N GLY A 14 -7.66 12.83 12.73
CA GLY A 14 -6.94 12.93 14.00
C GLY A 14 -5.57 12.25 13.99
N PRO A 15 -4.94 12.07 15.16
CA PRO A 15 -3.61 11.46 15.25
C PRO A 15 -3.59 10.08 14.61
N HIS A 16 -2.66 9.87 13.67
CA HIS A 16 -2.52 8.61 12.95
C HIS A 16 -1.60 7.68 13.71
N SER A 17 -1.96 6.40 13.79
CA SER A 17 -1.06 5.36 14.28
C SER A 17 -0.18 4.85 13.14
N GLU A 18 1.13 4.83 13.33
CA GLU A 18 2.05 4.31 12.33
C GLU A 18 2.02 2.77 12.34
N VAL A 19 1.86 2.19 11.15
CA VAL A 19 1.89 0.73 10.96
C VAL A 19 3.24 0.29 10.41
N LEU A 20 3.79 1.08 9.47
CA LEU A 20 5.08 0.86 8.84
C LEU A 20 5.66 2.21 8.43
N SER A 21 6.96 2.39 8.59
CA SER A 21 7.69 3.51 8.01
C SER A 21 9.10 3.06 7.67
N ASN A 22 9.46 3.18 6.39
CA ASN A 22 10.81 2.93 5.90
C ASN A 22 11.21 4.03 4.90
N GLU A 23 12.33 3.87 4.20
CA GLU A 23 12.85 4.87 3.26
C GLU A 23 12.02 5.05 1.97
N THR A 24 11.11 4.12 1.67
CA THR A 24 10.32 4.12 0.43
C THR A 24 8.84 4.42 0.65
N VAL A 25 8.24 3.86 1.71
CA VAL A 25 6.81 3.90 1.98
C VAL A 25 6.57 4.11 3.48
N ARG A 26 5.59 4.95 3.78
CA ARG A 26 5.00 5.10 5.11
C ARG A 26 3.53 4.71 5.06
N VAL A 27 3.13 3.81 5.94
CA VAL A 27 1.75 3.35 6.10
C VAL A 27 1.27 3.73 7.49
N THR A 28 0.18 4.47 7.54
CA THR A 28 -0.45 4.84 8.81
C THR A 28 -1.93 4.47 8.81
N ARG A 29 -2.45 4.11 9.97
CA ARG A 29 -3.86 3.82 10.20
C ARG A 29 -4.51 5.04 10.84
N CYS A 30 -5.50 5.58 10.13
CA CYS A 30 -6.32 6.69 10.58
C CYS A 30 -7.39 6.20 11.57
N PRO A 31 -7.69 6.97 12.63
CA PRO A 31 -8.85 6.69 13.50
C PRO A 31 -10.19 6.76 12.75
N CYS A 32 -10.21 7.43 11.59
CA CYS A 32 -11.35 7.48 10.68
C CYS A 32 -11.62 6.17 9.91
N GLY A 33 -10.83 5.12 10.15
CA GLY A 33 -11.03 3.80 9.53
C GLY A 33 -10.31 3.59 8.19
N THR A 34 -9.60 4.60 7.69
CA THR A 34 -8.81 4.50 6.46
C THR A 34 -7.33 4.25 6.74
N MET A 35 -6.63 3.72 5.73
CA MET A 35 -5.19 3.56 5.68
C MET A 35 -4.61 4.63 4.76
N HIS A 36 -3.59 5.33 5.24
CA HIS A 36 -2.86 6.30 4.46
C HIS A 36 -1.52 5.70 4.06
N VAL A 37 -1.29 5.61 2.76
CA VAL A 37 -0.06 5.08 2.18
C VAL A 37 0.66 6.24 1.51
N THR A 38 1.78 6.66 2.09
CA THR A 38 2.65 7.71 1.56
C THR A 38 3.86 7.08 0.88
N LEU A 39 4.00 7.29 -0.43
CA LEU A 39 5.21 7.01 -1.17
C LEU A 39 6.17 8.19 -0.97
N LEU A 40 7.27 7.98 -0.25
CA LEU A 40 8.11 9.08 0.23
C LEU A 40 8.88 9.77 -0.90
N ARG A 41 9.44 9.02 -1.85
CA ARG A 41 10.18 9.63 -2.98
C ARG A 41 9.28 10.42 -3.93
N PRO A 42 8.11 9.90 -4.36
CA PRO A 42 7.19 10.65 -5.20
C PRO A 42 6.39 11.72 -4.43
N GLY A 43 6.37 11.67 -3.10
CA GLY A 43 5.56 12.57 -2.26
C GLY A 43 4.05 12.32 -2.36
N VAL A 44 3.63 11.18 -2.90
CA VAL A 44 2.21 10.86 -3.12
C VAL A 44 1.64 10.16 -1.89
N THR A 45 0.51 10.64 -1.38
CA THR A 45 -0.25 9.95 -0.32
C THR A 45 -1.60 9.52 -0.85
N VAL A 46 -1.91 8.24 -0.68
CA VAL A 46 -3.20 7.65 -1.06
C VAL A 46 -3.96 7.27 0.21
N ARG A 47 -5.23 7.68 0.27
CA ARG A 47 -6.16 7.25 1.31
C ARG A 47 -6.99 6.09 0.79
N LEU A 48 -6.98 4.99 1.52
CA LEU A 48 -7.65 3.74 1.16
C LEU A 48 -8.52 3.25 2.31
N SER A 49 -9.61 2.53 2.04
CA SER A 49 -10.22 1.71 3.08
C SER A 49 -9.25 0.59 3.51
N SER A 50 -9.43 0.01 4.69
CA SER A 50 -8.60 -1.12 5.12
C SER A 50 -8.70 -2.33 4.18
N GLU A 51 -9.86 -2.54 3.55
CA GLU A 51 -10.09 -3.61 2.59
C GLU A 51 -9.38 -3.34 1.27
N ALA A 52 -9.52 -2.11 0.73
CA ALA A 52 -8.82 -1.69 -0.47
C ALA A 52 -7.31 -1.73 -0.27
N PHE A 53 -6.81 -1.33 0.89
CA PHE A 53 -5.39 -1.43 1.24
C PHE A 53 -4.88 -2.88 1.15
N ARG A 54 -5.60 -3.85 1.72
CA ARG A 54 -5.20 -5.27 1.67
C ARG A 54 -5.18 -5.80 0.23
N ALA A 55 -6.20 -5.45 -0.56
CA ALA A 55 -6.27 -5.86 -1.96
C ALA A 55 -5.13 -5.27 -2.79
N VAL A 56 -4.85 -3.96 -2.63
CA VAL A 56 -3.73 -3.28 -3.30
C VAL A 56 -2.40 -3.88 -2.87
N ALA A 57 -2.17 -4.09 -1.56
CA ALA A 57 -0.94 -4.68 -1.06
C ALA A 57 -0.70 -6.08 -1.64
N SER A 58 -1.74 -6.93 -1.71
CA SER A 58 -1.66 -8.25 -2.33
C SER A 58 -1.33 -8.14 -3.83
N GLY A 59 -1.99 -7.25 -4.56
CA GLY A 59 -1.74 -7.05 -5.98
C GLY A 59 -0.33 -6.55 -6.27
N LEU A 60 0.17 -5.60 -5.47
CA LEU A 60 1.54 -5.08 -5.58
C LEU A 60 2.58 -6.16 -5.28
N LYS A 61 2.35 -6.99 -4.26
CA LYS A 61 3.21 -8.13 -3.97
C LYS A 61 3.27 -9.10 -5.15
N SER A 62 2.11 -9.53 -5.67
CA SER A 62 2.07 -10.42 -6.83
C SER A 62 2.66 -9.80 -8.10
N ALA A 63 2.67 -8.47 -8.22
CA ALA A 63 3.37 -7.79 -9.30
C ALA A 63 4.89 -7.83 -9.11
N ALA A 64 5.38 -7.63 -7.88
CA ALA A 64 6.79 -7.75 -7.54
C ALA A 64 7.31 -9.19 -7.78
N ASP A 65 6.59 -10.21 -7.30
CA ASP A 65 6.95 -11.62 -7.49
C ASP A 65 7.15 -11.93 -8.99
N ARG A 66 6.22 -11.48 -9.86
CA ARG A 66 6.33 -11.68 -11.32
C ARG A 66 7.48 -10.92 -11.97
N LEU A 67 7.88 -9.78 -11.43
CA LEU A 67 9.05 -9.04 -11.92
C LEU A 67 10.32 -9.80 -11.58
N GLU A 68 10.41 -10.36 -10.37
CA GLU A 68 11.54 -11.19 -9.94
C GLU A 68 11.66 -12.45 -10.81
N ASP A 69 10.56 -13.14 -11.10
CA ASP A 69 10.53 -14.29 -12.02
C ASP A 69 11.01 -13.89 -13.42
N ALA A 70 10.54 -12.75 -13.94
CA ALA A 70 10.94 -12.25 -15.25
C ALA A 70 12.42 -11.87 -15.30
N ASP A 71 12.97 -11.31 -14.22
CA ASP A 71 14.39 -10.97 -14.11
C ASP A 71 15.26 -12.23 -14.03
N GLN A 72 14.86 -13.23 -13.24
CA GLN A 72 15.55 -14.53 -13.18
C GLN A 72 15.57 -15.24 -14.53
N ALA A 73 14.46 -15.21 -15.26
CA ALA A 73 14.37 -15.75 -16.61
C ALA A 73 15.29 -15.01 -17.59
N ARG A 74 15.40 -13.67 -17.49
CA ARG A 74 16.32 -12.87 -18.31
C ARG A 74 17.78 -13.14 -18.01
N LEU A 75 18.12 -13.39 -16.76
CA LEU A 75 19.48 -13.67 -16.31
C LEU A 75 19.93 -15.12 -16.59
N GLY A 76 19.07 -15.96 -17.20
CA GLY A 76 19.42 -17.34 -17.54
C GLY A 76 19.70 -18.23 -16.32
N LEU A 77 19.26 -17.81 -15.13
CA LEU A 77 19.46 -18.50 -13.85
C LEU A 77 18.47 -19.65 -13.63
N THR A 78 17.97 -20.26 -14.70
CA THR A 78 17.26 -21.54 -14.57
C THR A 78 18.31 -22.57 -14.16
N SER A 79 18.39 -22.84 -12.86
CA SER A 79 19.25 -23.85 -12.28
C SER A 79 19.02 -25.16 -13.02
N ILE A 80 20.00 -25.56 -13.83
CA ILE A 80 20.08 -26.90 -14.40
C ILE A 80 20.43 -27.79 -13.21
N ASN A 81 19.49 -28.62 -12.77
CA ASN A 81 19.74 -29.73 -11.87
C ASN A 81 19.09 -30.98 -12.46
#